data_AF-A0A2E8HMB2-F1
#
_entry.id   AF-A0A2E8HMB2-F1
#
_cell.length_a   1.000
_cell.length_b   1.000
_cell.length_c   1.000
_cell.angle_alpha   90.00
_cell.angle_beta   90.00
_cell.angle_gamma   90.00
#
_symmetry.space_group_name_H-M   'P 1'
#
loop_
_entity.id
_entity.type
_entity.pdbx_description
1 polymer ?
#
loop_
_entity_poly.entity_id
_entity_poly.type
_entity_poly.pdbx_seq_one_letter_code
_entity_poly.pdbx_strand_id
1 'polypeptide(L)'
;MSGVSPGLFKCAVDDSMVKPGLDEVLPRACEWARRWGTDVVSSFGFGRRNGDAVPQEVVDLVERMASIAQRCGCRLVLENESVCWGDTGLNAADIIRRADHPNLSLCWDPGNAARSGSASPFPDEYRQIRDLVTHVHVKNFDADSGRWSLMESGIVDWPGQLAALREDGFAGFIVVETHTDISVEEFEPLGAGLDVLEENSLRNLHYLRSLTGPEPSPD
;
A
#
# COMPACT_ATOMS: atom_id res chain seq x y z
N MET A 1 0.19 -16.38 0.23
CA MET A 1 0.74 -15.31 1.09
C MET A 1 1.02 -14.12 0.18
N SER A 2 0.48 -12.93 0.49
CA SER A 2 0.51 -11.77 -0.43
C SER A 2 1.86 -11.04 -0.50
N GLY A 3 2.55 -10.91 0.63
CA GLY A 3 3.87 -10.30 0.75
C GLY A 3 4.37 -10.23 2.20
N VAL A 4 5.63 -9.85 2.41
CA VAL A 4 6.15 -9.46 3.74
C VAL A 4 6.24 -7.94 3.81
N SER A 5 5.58 -7.33 4.80
CA SER A 5 5.71 -5.90 5.11
C SER A 5 6.46 -5.72 6.43
N PRO A 6 7.77 -5.41 6.39
CA PRO A 6 8.59 -5.22 7.59
C PRO A 6 8.47 -3.82 8.21
N GLY A 7 7.66 -2.91 7.64
CA GLY A 7 7.49 -1.56 8.19
C GLY A 7 8.69 -0.62 7.95
N LEU A 8 9.53 -0.90 6.94
CA LEU A 8 10.84 -0.24 6.79
C LEU A 8 10.78 1.18 6.22
N PHE A 9 11.65 2.03 6.75
CA PHE A 9 11.97 3.36 6.24
C PHE A 9 10.81 4.38 6.27
N LYS A 10 9.95 4.35 7.31
CA LYS A 10 9.13 5.52 7.69
C LYS A 10 9.95 6.57 8.48
N CYS A 11 11.22 6.76 8.11
CA CYS A 11 12.18 7.65 8.78
C CYS A 11 12.95 8.47 7.74
N ALA A 12 13.62 9.54 8.17
CA ALA A 12 14.47 10.31 7.28
C ALA A 12 15.66 9.47 6.75
N VAL A 13 16.22 9.88 5.62
CA VAL A 13 17.33 9.20 4.94
C VAL A 13 18.64 9.18 5.76
N ASP A 14 18.80 10.15 6.65
CA ASP A 14 19.94 10.29 7.56
C ASP A 14 19.75 9.57 8.91
N ASP A 15 18.64 8.85 9.08
CA ASP A 15 18.36 8.14 10.33
C ASP A 15 19.34 6.97 10.53
N SER A 16 19.81 6.81 11.76
CA SER A 16 20.70 5.70 12.16
C SER A 16 20.14 4.31 11.84
N MET A 17 18.82 4.16 11.73
CA MET A 17 18.12 2.92 11.42
C MET A 17 18.14 2.57 9.93
N VAL A 18 18.52 3.50 9.04
CA VAL A 18 18.57 3.22 7.58
C VAL A 18 19.59 2.13 7.27
N LYS A 19 20.79 2.21 7.83
CA LYS A 19 21.85 1.23 7.56
C LYS A 19 21.47 -0.19 8.07
N PRO A 20 21.05 -0.39 9.33
CA PRO A 20 20.54 -1.69 9.79
C PRO A 20 19.33 -2.18 8.98
N GLY A 21 18.43 -1.27 8.58
CA GLY A 21 17.28 -1.60 7.75
C GLY A 21 17.69 -2.21 6.39
N LEU A 22 18.68 -1.61 5.73
CA LEU A 22 19.20 -2.08 4.43
C LEU A 22 20.04 -3.34 4.56
N ASP A 23 20.93 -3.40 5.55
CA ASP A 23 21.95 -4.46 5.63
C ASP A 23 21.44 -5.73 6.33
N GLU A 24 20.42 -5.62 7.19
CA GLU A 24 19.94 -6.72 8.02
C GLU A 24 18.44 -7.00 7.84
N VAL A 25 17.59 -5.99 8.05
CA VAL A 25 16.14 -6.22 8.12
C VAL A 25 15.54 -6.54 6.76
N LEU A 26 15.90 -5.80 5.71
CA LEU A 26 15.40 -6.05 4.35
C LEU A 26 15.82 -7.43 3.82
N PRO A 27 17.10 -7.85 3.90
CA PRO A 27 17.50 -9.22 3.57
C PRO A 27 16.74 -10.28 4.38
N ARG A 28 16.52 -10.05 5.68
CA ARG A 28 15.77 -10.95 6.54
C ARG A 28 14.30 -11.04 6.14
N ALA A 29 13.68 -9.93 5.75
CA ALA A 29 12.32 -9.90 5.23
C ALA A 29 12.21 -10.73 3.93
N CYS A 30 13.17 -10.58 3.01
CA CYS A 30 13.24 -11.38 1.79
C CYS A 30 13.41 -12.88 2.09
N GLU A 31 14.24 -13.23 3.08
CA GLU A 31 14.40 -14.61 3.51
C GLU A 31 13.06 -15.22 3.97
N TRP A 32 12.30 -14.48 4.80
CA TRP A 32 10.99 -14.93 5.27
C TRP A 32 9.94 -14.99 4.15
N ALA A 33 9.95 -14.01 3.23
CA ALA A 33 9.09 -14.04 2.04
C ALA A 33 9.25 -15.38 1.30
N ARG A 34 10.49 -15.75 0.99
CA ARG A 34 10.78 -17.02 0.30
C ARG A 34 10.39 -18.25 1.11
N ARG A 35 10.63 -18.25 2.43
CA ARG A 35 10.23 -19.36 3.32
C ARG A 35 8.71 -19.54 3.36
N TRP A 36 7.95 -18.47 3.14
CA TRP A 36 6.49 -18.48 3.10
C TRP A 36 5.91 -18.56 1.66
N GLY A 37 6.75 -18.81 0.66
CA GLY A 37 6.31 -19.06 -0.71
C GLY A 37 5.86 -17.82 -1.48
N THR A 38 6.35 -16.63 -1.11
CA THR A 38 6.21 -15.41 -1.93
C THR A 38 7.59 -14.86 -2.29
N ASP A 39 7.62 -13.96 -3.26
CA ASP A 39 8.77 -13.14 -3.60
C ASP A 39 8.52 -11.64 -3.33
N VAL A 40 7.36 -11.25 -2.80
CA VAL A 40 6.99 -9.86 -2.60
C VAL A 40 7.41 -9.37 -1.21
N VAL A 41 8.19 -8.29 -1.17
CA VAL A 41 8.50 -7.52 0.03
C VAL A 41 8.10 -6.08 -0.18
N SER A 42 7.36 -5.48 0.75
CA SER A 42 6.98 -4.07 0.68
C SER A 42 7.90 -3.17 1.51
N SER A 43 7.96 -1.89 1.15
CA SER A 43 8.65 -0.86 1.93
C SER A 43 8.14 0.53 1.58
N PHE A 44 8.52 1.54 2.36
CA PHE A 44 8.14 2.94 2.14
C PHE A 44 9.27 3.78 1.54
N GLY A 45 8.92 4.92 0.94
CA GLY A 45 9.84 5.84 0.27
C GLY A 45 10.49 6.88 1.18
N PHE A 46 10.91 6.51 2.40
CA PHE A 46 11.52 7.41 3.40
C PHE A 46 10.58 8.52 3.92
N GLY A 47 10.64 8.80 5.22
CA GLY A 47 9.88 9.86 5.87
C GLY A 47 10.19 11.24 5.26
N ARG A 48 9.13 11.98 4.91
CA ARG A 48 9.25 13.34 4.40
C ARG A 48 9.45 14.31 5.55
N ARG A 49 10.45 15.19 5.42
CA ARG A 49 10.64 16.33 6.34
C ARG A 49 9.96 17.58 5.76
N ASN A 50 10.69 18.31 4.92
CA ASN A 50 10.23 19.53 4.25
C ASN A 50 10.62 19.45 2.76
N GLY A 51 9.79 20.05 1.90
CA GLY A 51 10.07 20.18 0.47
C GLY A 51 8.97 19.57 -0.38
N ASP A 52 8.84 20.10 -1.59
CA ASP A 52 7.74 19.76 -2.50
C ASP A 52 8.11 18.67 -3.50
N ALA A 53 9.41 18.44 -3.71
CA ALA A 53 9.92 17.49 -4.70
C ALA A 53 10.73 16.38 -4.05
N VAL A 54 10.58 15.16 -4.58
CA VAL A 54 11.30 13.97 -4.15
C VAL A 54 12.82 14.16 -4.34
N PRO A 55 13.62 14.15 -3.26
CA PRO A 55 15.08 14.27 -3.35
C PRO A 55 15.71 13.10 -4.11
N GLN A 56 16.79 13.36 -4.84
CA GLN A 56 17.53 12.30 -5.55
C GLN A 56 18.04 11.20 -4.60
N GLU A 57 18.45 11.58 -3.38
CA GLU A 57 18.90 10.62 -2.36
C GLU A 57 17.83 9.57 -2.00
N VAL A 58 16.54 9.95 -2.00
CA VAL A 58 15.43 9.02 -1.78
C VAL A 58 15.33 8.02 -2.93
N VAL A 59 15.46 8.50 -4.17
CA VAL A 59 15.44 7.65 -5.37
C VAL A 59 16.60 6.66 -5.34
N ASP A 60 17.81 7.13 -5.05
CA ASP A 60 19.02 6.30 -4.99
C ASP A 60 18.90 5.22 -3.90
N LEU A 61 18.32 5.56 -2.74
CA LEU A 61 18.09 4.59 -1.66
C LEU A 61 17.01 3.57 -2.02
N VAL A 62 15.93 3.98 -2.69
CA VAL A 62 14.87 3.07 -3.14
C VAL A 62 15.37 2.14 -4.25
N GLU A 63 16.19 2.62 -5.19
CA GLU A 63 16.90 1.77 -6.15
C GLU A 63 17.74 0.74 -5.40
N ARG A 64 18.55 1.18 -4.42
CA ARG A 64 19.40 0.29 -3.62
C ARG A 64 18.58 -0.79 -2.90
N MET A 65 17.40 -0.43 -2.37
CA MET A 65 16.46 -1.38 -1.76
C MET A 65 15.99 -2.42 -2.77
N ALA A 66 15.61 -2.01 -3.99
CA ALA A 66 15.18 -2.91 -5.05
C ALA A 66 16.32 -3.85 -5.48
N SER A 67 17.53 -3.32 -5.59
CA SER A 67 18.78 -4.05 -5.82
C SER A 67 19.05 -5.11 -4.75
N ILE A 68 18.82 -4.79 -3.46
CA ILE A 68 18.93 -5.76 -2.35
C ILE A 68 17.87 -6.85 -2.48
N ALA A 69 16.61 -6.48 -2.68
CA ALA A 69 15.50 -7.43 -2.83
C ALA A 69 15.77 -8.40 -3.99
N GLN A 70 16.23 -7.90 -5.15
CA GLN A 70 16.58 -8.72 -6.30
C GLN A 70 17.69 -9.73 -5.97
N ARG A 71 18.78 -9.30 -5.32
CA ARG A 71 19.87 -10.22 -4.90
C ARG A 71 19.38 -11.29 -3.92
N CYS A 72 18.37 -10.96 -3.11
CA CYS A 72 17.72 -11.90 -2.21
C CYS A 72 16.62 -12.74 -2.90
N GLY A 73 16.43 -12.63 -4.21
CA GLY A 73 15.43 -13.39 -4.97
C GLY A 73 13.99 -12.96 -4.68
N CYS A 74 13.79 -11.66 -4.43
CA CYS A 74 12.50 -11.02 -4.18
C CYS A 74 12.29 -9.81 -5.11
N ARG A 75 11.05 -9.34 -5.18
CA ARG A 75 10.63 -8.07 -5.78
C ARG A 75 10.26 -7.09 -4.67
N LEU A 76 10.58 -5.83 -4.89
CA LEU A 76 10.22 -4.75 -3.99
C LEU A 76 8.94 -4.06 -4.49
N VAL A 77 7.95 -3.92 -3.62
CA VAL A 77 6.79 -3.06 -3.87
C VAL A 77 6.87 -1.84 -2.97
N LEU A 78 6.95 -0.65 -3.57
CA LEU A 78 6.97 0.60 -2.83
C LEU A 78 5.53 0.98 -2.51
N GLU A 79 5.19 1.07 -1.23
CA GLU A 79 3.87 1.54 -0.81
C GLU A 79 3.87 3.06 -0.70
N ASN A 80 2.83 3.70 -1.28
CA ASN A 80 2.64 5.12 -1.05
C ASN A 80 2.08 5.35 0.37
N GLU A 81 2.72 6.22 1.14
CA GLU A 81 2.45 6.44 2.57
C GLU A 81 2.51 7.92 2.91
N SER A 82 1.47 8.42 3.56
CA SER A 82 1.22 9.83 3.85
C SER A 82 2.34 10.60 4.54
N VAL A 83 3.16 9.90 5.33
CA VAL A 83 4.30 10.50 6.05
C VAL A 83 5.62 10.42 5.26
N CYS A 84 5.62 9.82 4.07
CA CYS A 84 6.82 9.55 3.28
C CYS A 84 6.93 10.45 2.03
N TRP A 85 8.05 10.38 1.32
CA TRP A 85 8.21 11.12 0.06
C TRP A 85 7.35 10.60 -1.08
N GLY A 86 7.00 9.31 -1.05
CA GLY A 86 5.96 8.73 -1.89
C GLY A 86 4.61 8.79 -1.18
N ASP A 87 4.11 9.97 -0.86
CA ASP A 87 2.85 10.15 -0.12
C ASP A 87 1.58 9.97 -0.97
N THR A 88 1.68 10.27 -2.27
CA THR A 88 0.65 10.03 -3.29
C THR A 88 1.10 8.96 -4.28
N GLY A 89 0.17 8.49 -5.11
CA GLY A 89 0.50 7.57 -6.20
C GLY A 89 1.48 8.20 -7.18
N LEU A 90 1.29 9.49 -7.48
CA LEU A 90 2.15 10.24 -8.39
C LEU A 90 3.58 10.39 -7.87
N ASN A 91 3.76 10.69 -6.59
CA ASN A 91 5.09 10.82 -6.00
C ASN A 91 5.80 9.47 -5.87
N ALA A 92 5.07 8.41 -5.50
CA ALA A 92 5.62 7.06 -5.51
C ALA A 92 6.00 6.61 -6.93
N ALA A 93 5.18 6.94 -7.93
CA ALA A 93 5.49 6.65 -9.33
C ALA A 93 6.71 7.45 -9.85
N ASP A 94 6.88 8.71 -9.44
CA ASP A 94 8.09 9.49 -9.73
C ASP A 94 9.35 8.79 -9.20
N ILE A 95 9.33 8.36 -7.93
CA ILE A 95 10.42 7.59 -7.32
C ILE A 95 10.73 6.34 -8.13
N ILE A 96 9.70 5.52 -8.42
CA ILE A 96 9.87 4.24 -9.12
C ILE A 96 10.44 4.44 -10.52
N ARG A 97 9.89 5.40 -11.28
CA ARG A 97 10.33 5.68 -12.65
C ARG A 97 11.74 6.25 -12.71
N ARG A 98 12.15 7.07 -11.74
CA ARG A 98 13.51 7.62 -11.66
C ARG A 98 14.53 6.59 -11.17
N ALA A 99 14.11 5.64 -10.33
CA ALA A 99 14.96 4.53 -9.88
C ALA A 99 15.21 3.51 -11.01
N ASP A 100 14.28 3.40 -11.97
CA ASP A 100 14.40 2.60 -13.20
C ASP A 100 14.90 1.16 -12.96
N HIS A 101 14.27 0.47 -12.00
CA HIS A 101 14.68 -0.87 -11.56
C HIS A 101 13.62 -1.93 -11.89
N PRO A 102 13.95 -3.04 -12.57
CA PRO A 102 12.95 -4.01 -13.05
C PRO A 102 12.25 -4.79 -11.94
N ASN A 103 12.85 -4.88 -10.75
CA ASN A 103 12.25 -5.52 -9.57
C ASN A 103 11.49 -4.54 -8.66
N LEU A 104 11.26 -3.30 -9.09
CA LEU A 104 10.56 -2.27 -8.33
C LEU A 104 9.19 -1.99 -8.97
N SER A 105 8.15 -2.00 -8.15
CA SER A 105 6.78 -1.67 -8.57
C SER A 105 6.01 -0.98 -7.45
N LEU A 106 4.76 -0.59 -7.69
CA LEU A 106 3.92 0.14 -6.76
C LEU A 106 2.98 -0.80 -6.00
N CYS A 107 2.99 -0.67 -4.67
CA CYS A 107 1.86 -1.05 -3.83
C CYS A 107 0.94 0.16 -3.71
N TRP A 108 -0.17 0.12 -4.45
CA TRP A 108 -1.11 1.24 -4.52
C TRP A 108 -2.03 1.26 -3.31
N ASP A 109 -2.01 2.38 -2.60
CA ASP A 109 -2.93 2.67 -1.52
C ASP A 109 -3.65 4.02 -1.74
N PRO A 110 -4.87 4.01 -2.29
CA PRO A 110 -5.60 5.25 -2.57
C PRO A 110 -6.02 6.00 -1.31
N GLY A 111 -6.17 5.31 -0.17
CA GLY A 111 -6.53 5.96 1.10
C GLY A 111 -5.36 6.76 1.68
N ASN A 112 -4.13 6.27 1.55
CA ASN A 112 -2.93 7.05 1.86
C ASN A 112 -2.81 8.28 0.97
N ALA A 113 -3.05 8.14 -0.34
CA ALA A 113 -3.03 9.30 -1.25
C ALA A 113 -4.10 10.34 -0.87
N ALA A 114 -5.31 9.91 -0.53
CA ALA A 114 -6.36 10.79 -0.02
C ALA A 114 -5.92 11.53 1.25
N ARG A 115 -5.36 10.82 2.23
CA ARG A 115 -4.83 11.42 3.46
C ARG A 115 -3.71 12.43 3.20
N SER A 116 -2.93 12.22 2.14
CA SER A 116 -1.88 13.14 1.68
C SER A 116 -2.41 14.38 0.95
N GLY A 117 -3.73 14.51 0.80
CA GLY A 117 -4.37 15.66 0.16
C GLY A 117 -4.68 15.46 -1.32
N SER A 118 -4.60 14.24 -1.84
CA SER A 118 -5.09 13.96 -3.19
C SER A 118 -6.60 14.17 -3.27
N ALA A 119 -7.03 15.03 -4.19
CA ALA A 119 -8.45 15.28 -4.43
C ALA A 119 -9.13 14.15 -5.23
N SER A 120 -8.35 13.32 -5.93
CA SER A 120 -8.85 12.25 -6.80
C SER A 120 -7.85 11.10 -6.87
N PRO A 121 -7.64 10.33 -5.77
CA PRO A 121 -6.83 9.11 -5.81
C PRO A 121 -7.34 8.15 -6.90
N PHE A 122 -8.66 8.02 -7.00
CA PHE A 122 -9.34 7.38 -8.11
C PHE A 122 -10.44 8.31 -8.64
N PRO A 123 -10.59 8.46 -9.97
CA PRO A 123 -9.89 7.74 -11.04
C PRO A 123 -8.58 8.39 -11.53
N ASP A 124 -8.26 9.62 -11.13
CA ASP A 124 -7.26 10.42 -11.85
C ASP A 124 -5.80 10.05 -11.54
N GLU A 125 -5.43 9.81 -10.27
CA GLU A 125 -4.09 9.29 -9.98
C GLU A 125 -3.93 7.89 -10.53
N TYR A 126 -4.88 6.98 -10.26
CA TYR A 126 -4.82 5.60 -10.74
C TYR A 126 -4.52 5.50 -12.25
N ARG A 127 -5.18 6.31 -13.09
CA ARG A 127 -4.95 6.34 -14.54
C ARG A 127 -3.49 6.58 -14.92
N GLN A 128 -2.74 7.32 -14.10
CA GLN A 128 -1.35 7.71 -14.35
C GLN A 128 -0.32 6.74 -13.76
N ILE A 129 -0.75 5.83 -12.89
CA ILE A 129 0.15 4.91 -12.16
C ILE A 129 -0.12 3.44 -12.45
N ARG A 130 -1.25 3.09 -13.09
CA ARG A 130 -1.72 1.72 -13.29
C ARG A 130 -0.69 0.77 -13.92
N ASP A 131 0.26 1.30 -14.71
CA ASP A 131 1.38 0.56 -15.30
C ASP A 131 2.36 0.00 -14.26
N LEU A 132 2.41 0.60 -13.07
CA LEU A 132 3.31 0.21 -11.98
C LEU A 132 2.63 -0.64 -10.91
N VAL A 133 1.29 -0.72 -10.89
CA VAL A 133 0.53 -1.32 -9.78
C VAL A 133 0.59 -2.84 -9.85
N THR A 134 1.23 -3.45 -8.86
CA THR A 134 1.32 -4.92 -8.72
C THR A 134 0.77 -5.44 -7.39
N HIS A 135 0.46 -4.52 -6.47
CA HIS A 135 -0.10 -4.80 -5.15
C HIS A 135 -1.05 -3.65 -4.80
N VAL A 136 -2.15 -3.95 -4.10
CA VAL A 136 -3.11 -2.93 -3.66
C VAL A 136 -3.40 -3.13 -2.19
N HIS A 137 -3.22 -2.07 -1.40
CA HIS A 137 -3.71 -2.00 -0.03
C HIS A 137 -5.04 -1.26 0.00
N VAL A 138 -5.97 -1.79 0.79
CA VAL A 138 -7.35 -1.35 0.83
C VAL A 138 -7.63 -0.70 2.17
N LYS A 139 -7.70 0.63 2.14
CA LYS A 139 -8.21 1.50 3.20
C LYS A 139 -8.94 2.69 2.60
N ASN A 140 -9.77 3.36 3.40
CA ASN A 140 -10.46 4.57 2.96
C ASN A 140 -10.30 5.70 3.98
N PHE A 141 -10.50 6.93 3.52
CA PHE A 141 -10.28 8.14 4.29
C PHE A 141 -11.48 9.07 4.10
N ASP A 142 -11.97 9.61 5.21
CA ASP A 142 -12.97 10.67 5.21
C ASP A 142 -12.25 12.02 5.29
N ALA A 143 -12.29 12.77 4.19
CA ALA A 143 -11.65 14.07 4.07
C ALA A 143 -12.31 15.15 4.92
N ASP A 144 -13.59 15.01 5.26
CA ASP A 144 -14.32 16.00 6.06
C ASP A 144 -13.94 15.89 7.54
N SER A 145 -13.87 14.67 8.08
CA SER A 145 -13.47 14.44 9.47
C SER A 145 -11.95 14.30 9.67
N GLY A 146 -11.18 14.09 8.60
CA GLY A 146 -9.74 13.86 8.66
C GLY A 146 -9.37 12.52 9.29
N ARG A 147 -10.27 11.54 9.24
CA ARG A 147 -10.11 10.23 9.90
C ARG A 147 -10.19 9.10 8.89
N TRP A 148 -9.59 7.98 9.24
CA TRP A 148 -9.77 6.76 8.49
C TRP A 148 -11.21 6.24 8.60
N SER A 149 -11.74 5.75 7.48
CA SER A 149 -13.13 5.33 7.35
C SER A 149 -13.26 3.89 6.86
N LEU A 150 -14.48 3.36 6.98
CA LEU A 150 -14.87 2.12 6.31
C LEU A 150 -14.73 2.26 4.79
N MET A 151 -14.48 1.14 4.12
CA MET A 151 -14.32 1.11 2.67
C MET A 151 -15.48 1.77 1.92
N GLU A 152 -16.73 1.56 2.35
CA GLU A 152 -17.90 2.15 1.68
C GLU A 152 -18.17 3.63 1.98
N SER A 153 -17.43 4.27 2.89
CA SER A 153 -17.79 5.59 3.44
C SER A 153 -16.77 6.71 3.22
N GLY A 154 -15.56 6.41 2.73
CA GLY A 154 -14.57 7.46 2.43
C GLY A 154 -14.55 7.88 0.97
N ILE A 155 -13.60 8.77 0.65
CA ILE A 155 -13.47 9.42 -0.66
C ILE A 155 -13.11 8.47 -1.81
N VAL A 156 -12.51 7.31 -1.52
CA VAL A 156 -12.10 6.35 -2.54
C VAL A 156 -13.32 5.58 -3.06
N ASP A 157 -13.61 5.73 -4.36
CA ASP A 157 -14.59 4.89 -5.09
C ASP A 157 -14.02 3.48 -5.33
N TRP A 158 -14.14 2.62 -4.33
CA TRP A 158 -13.70 1.22 -4.40
C TRP A 158 -14.41 0.39 -5.48
N PRO A 159 -15.74 0.50 -5.69
CA PRO A 159 -16.39 -0.15 -6.84
C PRO A 159 -15.72 0.20 -8.18
N GLY A 160 -15.48 1.49 -8.43
CA GLY A 160 -14.78 1.96 -9.64
C GLY A 160 -13.33 1.48 -9.71
N GLN A 161 -12.58 1.61 -8.62
CA GLN A 161 -11.17 1.19 -8.53
C GLN A 161 -10.99 -0.31 -8.82
N LEU A 162 -11.85 -1.17 -8.27
CA LEU A 162 -11.81 -2.61 -8.49
C LEU A 162 -12.26 -3.00 -9.90
N ALA A 163 -13.23 -2.29 -10.47
CA ALA A 163 -13.61 -2.46 -11.88
C ALA A 163 -12.44 -2.13 -12.81
N ALA A 164 -11.76 -1.01 -12.58
CA ALA A 164 -10.60 -0.59 -13.37
C ALA A 164 -9.43 -1.58 -13.26
N LEU A 165 -9.13 -2.07 -12.05
CA LEU A 165 -8.12 -3.13 -11.87
C LEU A 165 -8.45 -4.39 -12.67
N ARG A 166 -9.72 -4.80 -12.69
CA ARG A 166 -10.18 -5.96 -13.48
C ARG A 166 -10.04 -5.71 -14.98
N GLU A 167 -10.43 -4.52 -15.45
CA GLU A 167 -10.30 -4.11 -16.86
C GLU A 167 -8.84 -4.04 -17.32
N ASP A 168 -7.93 -3.58 -16.45
CA ASP A 168 -6.50 -3.51 -16.70
C ASP A 168 -5.80 -4.89 -16.57
N GLY A 169 -6.53 -5.97 -16.25
CA GLY A 169 -5.99 -7.33 -16.15
C GLY A 169 -5.11 -7.54 -14.91
N PHE A 170 -5.37 -6.80 -13.83
CA PHE A 170 -4.62 -6.92 -12.58
C PHE A 170 -4.71 -8.36 -12.02
N ALA A 171 -3.53 -8.96 -11.80
CA ALA A 171 -3.38 -10.31 -11.26
C ALA A 171 -2.59 -10.33 -9.94
N GLY A 172 -2.40 -9.16 -9.32
CA GLY A 172 -1.71 -9.01 -8.05
C GLY A 172 -2.62 -9.26 -6.84
N PHE A 173 -2.12 -8.91 -5.65
CA PHE A 173 -2.89 -9.04 -4.42
C PHE A 173 -3.63 -7.76 -4.06
N ILE A 174 -4.83 -7.94 -3.50
CA ILE A 174 -5.63 -6.89 -2.86
C ILE A 174 -5.69 -7.26 -1.37
N VAL A 175 -5.15 -6.40 -0.52
CA VAL A 175 -4.99 -6.66 0.93
C VAL A 175 -5.79 -5.63 1.71
N VAL A 176 -6.70 -6.08 2.58
CA VAL A 176 -7.42 -5.20 3.50
C VAL A 176 -6.47 -4.74 4.60
N GLU A 177 -6.29 -3.43 4.74
CA GLU A 177 -5.50 -2.80 5.79
C GLU A 177 -6.40 -1.91 6.64
N THR A 178 -7.03 -2.48 7.66
CA THR A 178 -7.96 -1.74 8.52
C THR A 178 -7.21 -0.85 9.50
N HIS A 179 -6.92 0.37 9.10
CA HIS A 179 -6.77 1.49 10.02
C HIS A 179 -8.16 2.11 10.16
N THR A 180 -8.93 1.81 11.21
CA THR A 180 -10.22 2.48 11.43
C THR A 180 -10.23 3.08 12.81
N ASP A 181 -10.34 4.40 12.90
CA ASP A 181 -10.54 5.09 14.17
C ASP A 181 -12.03 5.38 14.42
N ILE A 182 -12.88 5.30 13.38
CA ILE A 182 -14.32 5.60 13.44
C ILE A 182 -15.12 4.35 13.82
N SER A 183 -15.82 4.41 14.95
CA SER A 183 -16.96 3.54 15.26
C SER A 183 -18.18 4.07 14.54
N VAL A 184 -18.96 3.20 13.88
CA VAL A 184 -20.33 3.55 13.51
C VAL A 184 -21.16 3.67 14.80
N GLU A 185 -21.98 4.73 14.93
CA GLU A 185 -22.74 5.02 16.16
C GLU A 185 -23.92 4.05 16.39
N GLU A 186 -24.38 3.36 15.36
CA GLU A 186 -25.40 2.31 15.45
C GLU A 186 -24.97 1.09 14.64
N PHE A 187 -24.67 -0.01 15.32
CA PHE A 187 -24.49 -1.31 14.67
C PHE A 187 -25.06 -2.42 15.55
N GLU A 188 -25.79 -3.35 14.90
CA GLU A 188 -26.05 -4.66 15.47
C GLU A 188 -24.85 -5.55 15.14
N PRO A 189 -24.10 -6.04 16.14
CA PRO A 189 -23.00 -6.96 15.94
C PRO A 189 -23.41 -8.07 14.99
N LEU A 190 -22.57 -8.37 13.99
CA LEU A 190 -22.70 -9.60 13.19
C LEU A 190 -22.27 -10.80 14.05
N GLY A 191 -23.05 -11.07 15.10
CA GLY A 191 -23.07 -12.31 15.86
C GLY A 191 -21.71 -12.93 16.20
N ALA A 192 -20.82 -12.20 16.86
CA ALA A 192 -19.66 -12.75 17.56
C ALA A 192 -19.14 -11.68 18.53
N GLY A 193 -18.64 -12.05 19.70
CA GLY A 193 -18.12 -11.11 20.71
C GLY A 193 -16.81 -10.43 20.31
N LEU A 194 -16.79 -9.81 19.12
CA LEU A 194 -15.71 -8.99 18.58
C LEU A 194 -15.81 -7.58 19.15
N ASP A 195 -14.67 -6.89 19.25
CA ASP A 195 -14.67 -5.45 19.51
C ASP A 195 -14.96 -4.64 18.23
N VAL A 196 -15.17 -3.33 18.42
CA VAL A 196 -15.54 -2.41 17.33
C VAL A 196 -14.52 -2.40 16.18
N LEU A 197 -13.23 -2.54 16.47
CA LEU A 197 -12.17 -2.50 15.44
C LEU A 197 -12.11 -3.82 14.66
N GLU A 198 -12.35 -4.93 15.34
CA GLU A 198 -12.49 -6.24 14.73
C GLU A 198 -13.73 -6.29 13.81
N GLU A 199 -14.86 -5.71 14.24
CA GLU A 199 -16.06 -5.59 13.42
C GLU A 199 -15.83 -4.74 12.15
N ASN A 200 -15.14 -3.62 12.28
CA ASN A 200 -14.77 -2.78 11.12
C ASN A 200 -13.93 -3.56 10.09
N SER A 201 -13.00 -4.40 10.56
CA SER A 201 -12.20 -5.25 9.68
C SER A 201 -13.05 -6.30 8.96
N LEU A 202 -13.96 -6.94 9.69
CA LEU A 202 -14.88 -7.92 9.11
C LEU A 202 -15.81 -7.28 8.07
N ARG A 203 -16.29 -6.07 8.34
CA ARG A 203 -17.14 -5.30 7.43
C ARG A 203 -16.42 -4.94 6.13
N ASN A 204 -15.20 -4.40 6.22
CA ASN A 204 -14.37 -4.13 5.05
C ASN A 204 -14.15 -5.40 4.20
N LEU A 205 -13.88 -6.54 4.84
CA LEU A 205 -13.72 -7.82 4.15
C LEU A 205 -15.01 -8.26 3.44
N HIS A 206 -16.17 -8.16 4.09
CA HIS A 206 -17.45 -8.51 3.48
C HIS A 206 -17.81 -7.58 2.32
N TYR A 207 -17.59 -6.28 2.49
CA TYR A 207 -17.83 -5.30 1.44
C TYR A 207 -16.92 -5.57 0.24
N LEU A 208 -15.62 -5.78 0.44
CA LEU A 208 -14.69 -6.15 -0.62
C LEU A 208 -15.14 -7.40 -1.39
N ARG A 209 -15.53 -8.47 -0.68
CA ARG A 209 -16.05 -9.70 -1.29
C ARG A 209 -17.32 -9.48 -2.11
N SER A 210 -18.19 -8.57 -1.68
CA SER A 210 -19.40 -8.22 -2.43
C SER A 210 -19.09 -7.56 -3.78
N LEU A 211 -17.94 -6.90 -3.91
CA LEU A 211 -17.48 -6.21 -5.13
C LEU A 211 -16.64 -7.11 -6.06
N THR A 212 -15.93 -8.09 -5.50
CA THR A 212 -15.05 -8.98 -6.28
C THR A 212 -15.75 -10.25 -6.77
N GLY A 213 -16.90 -10.61 -6.20
CA GLY A 213 -17.63 -11.84 -6.52
C GLY A 213 -17.06 -13.08 -5.80
N PRO A 214 -17.69 -14.26 -5.92
CA PRO A 214 -17.12 -15.49 -5.36
C PRO A 214 -15.78 -15.82 -6.02
N GLU A 215 -14.86 -16.43 -5.26
CA GLU A 215 -13.62 -16.95 -5.87
C GLU A 215 -13.98 -17.93 -7.00
N PRO A 216 -13.27 -17.88 -8.14
CA PRO A 216 -13.41 -18.92 -9.14
C PRO A 216 -13.14 -20.28 -8.48
N SER A 217 -13.98 -21.27 -8.80
CA SER A 217 -13.78 -22.62 -8.30
C SER A 217 -12.39 -23.11 -8.72
N PRO A 218 -11.61 -23.75 -7.84
CA PRO A 218 -10.37 -24.39 -8.27
C PRO A 218 -10.75 -25.54 -9.21
N ASP A 219 -10.55 -25.33 -10.51
CA ASP A 219 -10.60 -26.38 -11.53
C ASP A 219 -9.53 -27.47 -11.27
#